data_AF-A0A931XQX3-F1
#
_entry.id   AF-A0A931XQX3-F1
#
_cell.length_a   1.000
_cell.length_b   1.000
_cell.length_c   1.000
_cell.angle_alpha   90.00
_cell.angle_beta   90.00
_cell.angle_gamma   90.00
#
_symmetry.space_group_name_H-M   'P 1'
#
loop_
_entity.id
_entity.type
_entity.pdbx_description
1 polymer ?
#
loop_
_entity_poly.entity_id
_entity_poly.type
_entity_poly.pdbx_seq_one_letter_code
_entity_poly.pdbx_strand_id
1 'polypeptide(L)'
;MMDSNKIDKRARAIVLGLRGYSQWDAVSVLAAAISMIASQPVLTGEKHDEPSMAFNSHLLRRRPGQISRIEKDPEIKAFIHSLDRYYPGPDLLALLEQRFGKKRTPSKSSLGRYLQKITRANSVTQEGSE
;
A
#
# COMPACT_ATOMS: atom_id res chain seq x y z
N MET A 1 -1.36 -26.64 17.96
CA MET A 1 -0.07 -25.93 18.15
C MET A 1 1.06 -26.91 17.82
N MET A 2 2.01 -26.56 16.95
CA MET A 2 3.13 -27.47 16.64
C MET A 2 4.10 -27.56 17.81
N ASP A 3 4.56 -28.76 18.12
CA ASP A 3 5.62 -29.02 19.10
C ASP A 3 6.97 -28.46 18.61
N SER A 4 7.74 -27.86 19.52
CA SER A 4 9.02 -27.20 19.24
C SER A 4 9.99 -28.11 18.47
N ASN A 5 10.04 -29.39 18.83
CA ASN A 5 10.89 -30.38 18.15
C ASN A 5 10.52 -30.60 16.67
N LYS A 6 9.24 -30.44 16.31
CA LYS A 6 8.78 -30.59 14.92
C LYS A 6 9.14 -29.36 14.09
N ILE A 7 9.13 -28.18 14.71
CA ILE A 7 9.55 -26.92 14.08
C ILE A 7 11.03 -27.00 13.73
N ASP A 8 11.88 -27.40 14.67
CA ASP A 8 13.32 -27.53 14.45
C ASP A 8 13.66 -28.54 13.36
N LYS A 9 12.98 -29.69 13.32
CA LYS A 9 13.17 -30.69 12.26
C LYS A 9 12.84 -30.13 10.88
N ARG A 10 11.78 -29.34 10.75
CA ARG A 10 11.39 -28.71 9.49
C ARG A 10 12.34 -27.58 9.09
N ALA A 11 12.76 -26.76 10.06
CA ALA A 11 13.76 -25.72 9.83
C ALA A 11 15.07 -26.31 9.27
N ARG A 12 15.54 -27.43 9.83
CA ARG A 12 16.72 -28.14 9.32
C ARG A 12 16.55 -28.65 7.89
N ALA A 13 15.35 -29.10 7.52
CA ALA A 13 15.07 -29.53 6.14
C ALA A 13 15.14 -28.37 5.15
N ILE A 14 14.63 -27.19 5.53
CA ILE A 14 14.74 -25.96 4.73
C ILE A 14 16.21 -25.57 4.56
N VAL A 15 16.99 -25.55 5.64
CA VAL A 15 18.43 -25.24 5.60
C VAL A 15 19.19 -26.22 4.68
N LEU A 16 18.83 -27.50 4.70
CA LEU A 16 19.43 -28.50 3.82
C LEU A 16 19.10 -28.23 2.35
N GLY A 17 17.86 -27.84 2.04
CA GLY A 17 17.42 -27.49 0.69
C GLY A 17 18.06 -26.21 0.13
N LEU A 18 18.56 -25.34 1.00
CA LEU A 18 19.27 -24.11 0.63
C LEU A 18 20.80 -24.30 0.53
N ARG A 19 21.32 -25.51 0.74
CA ARG A 19 22.76 -25.77 0.58
C ARG A 19 23.18 -25.57 -0.88
N GLY A 20 24.28 -24.83 -1.07
CA GLY A 20 24.83 -24.53 -2.39
C GLY A 20 24.40 -23.18 -2.96
N TYR A 21 23.41 -22.52 -2.34
CA TYR A 21 23.07 -21.14 -2.68
C TYR A 21 23.97 -20.16 -1.92
N SER A 22 24.20 -18.99 -2.51
CA SER A 22 24.76 -17.87 -1.76
C SER A 22 23.78 -17.42 -0.67
N GLN A 23 24.27 -16.75 0.38
CA GLN A 23 23.40 -16.24 1.44
C GLN A 23 22.29 -15.33 0.89
N TRP A 24 22.62 -14.54 -0.13
CA TRP A 24 21.70 -13.59 -0.74
C TRP A 24 20.61 -14.30 -1.57
N ASP A 25 20.99 -15.34 -2.31
CA ASP A 25 20.02 -16.15 -3.06
C ASP A 25 19.13 -16.96 -2.13
N ALA A 26 19.70 -17.51 -1.05
CA ALA A 26 18.93 -18.24 -0.05
C ALA A 26 17.86 -17.36 0.62
N VAL A 27 18.19 -16.10 0.95
CA VAL A 27 17.22 -15.13 1.46
C VAL A 27 16.17 -14.78 0.41
N SER A 28 16.57 -14.62 -0.85
CA SER A 28 15.64 -14.30 -1.95
C SER A 28 14.63 -15.43 -2.19
N VAL A 29 15.09 -16.69 -2.17
CA VAL A 29 14.25 -17.87 -2.27
C VAL A 29 13.27 -17.96 -1.10
N LEU A 30 13.73 -17.70 0.13
CA LEU A 30 12.85 -17.68 1.31
C LEU A 30 11.80 -16.57 1.21
N ALA A 31 12.20 -15.36 0.79
CA ALA A 31 11.29 -14.23 0.61
C ALA A 31 10.21 -14.56 -0.43
N ALA A 32 10.61 -15.11 -1.59
CA ALA A 32 9.67 -15.54 -2.63
C ALA A 32 8.71 -16.62 -2.12
N ALA A 33 9.20 -17.62 -1.37
CA ALA A 33 8.37 -18.67 -0.80
C ALA A 33 7.34 -18.12 0.21
N ILE A 34 7.75 -17.18 1.07
CA ILE A 34 6.85 -16.50 2.02
C ILE A 34 5.79 -15.71 1.26
N SER A 35 6.18 -14.96 0.22
CA SER A 35 5.24 -14.23 -0.62
C SER A 35 4.24 -15.17 -1.30
N MET A 36 4.68 -16.31 -1.83
CA MET A 36 3.77 -17.31 -2.41
C MET A 36 2.76 -17.85 -1.39
N ILE A 37 3.19 -18.12 -0.15
CA ILE A 37 2.29 -18.56 0.94
C ILE A 37 1.30 -17.45 1.29
N ALA A 38 1.77 -16.21 1.40
CA ALA A 38 0.93 -15.06 1.75
C ALA A 38 -0.09 -14.71 0.64
N SER A 39 0.26 -14.97 -0.61
CA SER A 39 -0.59 -14.72 -1.78
C SER A 39 -1.52 -15.88 -2.13
N GLN A 40 -1.35 -17.06 -1.52
CA GLN A 40 -2.26 -18.17 -1.75
C GLN A 40 -3.65 -17.84 -1.19
N PRO A 41 -4.72 -17.90 -2.00
CA PRO A 41 -6.07 -17.83 -1.47
C PRO A 41 -6.25 -19.02 -0.53
N VAL A 42 -6.66 -18.74 0.72
CA VAL A 42 -6.85 -19.73 1.77
C VAL A 42 -7.94 -20.71 1.32
N LEU A 43 -7.55 -21.80 0.66
CA LEU A 43 -8.44 -22.86 0.13
C LEU A 43 -8.91 -23.83 1.23
N THR A 44 -8.39 -23.69 2.44
CA THR A 44 -8.84 -24.43 3.63
C THR A 44 -9.77 -23.55 4.43
N GLY A 45 -11.01 -23.98 4.64
CA GLY A 45 -12.03 -23.29 5.45
C GLY A 45 -11.70 -23.10 6.94
N GLU A 46 -10.43 -22.92 7.31
CA GLU A 46 -10.06 -22.30 8.57
C GLU A 46 -10.30 -20.80 8.43
N LYS A 47 -11.48 -20.39 8.89
CA LYS A 47 -11.82 -19.01 9.17
C LYS A 47 -10.78 -18.40 10.11
N HIS A 48 -9.79 -17.70 9.56
CA HIS A 48 -9.18 -16.59 10.27
C HIS A 48 -10.18 -15.41 10.24
N ASP A 49 -11.34 -15.58 10.90
CA ASP A 49 -12.42 -14.58 10.98
C ASP A 49 -12.09 -13.44 11.97
N GLU A 50 -10.89 -13.41 12.57
CA GLU A 50 -10.46 -12.25 13.34
C GLU A 50 -9.40 -11.45 12.59
N PRO A 51 -9.69 -10.20 12.20
CA PRO A 51 -8.63 -9.30 11.76
C PRO A 51 -7.62 -9.19 12.91
N SER A 52 -6.37 -9.57 12.65
CA SER A 52 -5.27 -9.57 13.65
C SER A 52 -4.96 -8.19 14.24
N MET A 53 -5.63 -7.14 13.75
CA MET A 53 -5.69 -5.84 14.38
C MET A 53 -7.13 -5.55 14.79
N ALA A 54 -7.38 -5.58 16.10
CA ALA A 54 -8.58 -4.98 16.68
C ALA A 54 -8.66 -3.52 16.21
N PHE A 55 -9.62 -3.23 15.32
CA PHE A 55 -9.80 -1.89 14.79
C PHE A 55 -10.23 -0.98 15.93
N ASN A 56 -9.47 0.07 16.22
CA ASN A 56 -9.83 1.03 17.25
C ASN A 56 -11.17 1.70 16.88
N SER A 57 -12.22 1.38 17.64
CA SER A 57 -13.59 1.86 17.44
C SER A 57 -13.75 3.38 17.60
N HIS A 58 -12.78 4.05 18.23
CA HIS A 58 -12.74 5.51 18.34
C HIS A 58 -12.13 6.19 17.11
N LEU A 59 -11.51 5.44 16.20
CA LEU A 59 -11.07 6.01 14.92
C LEU A 59 -12.30 6.23 14.03
N LEU A 60 -12.75 7.49 14.00
CA LEU A 60 -13.77 7.96 13.06
C LEU A 60 -13.32 7.67 11.62
N ARG A 61 -13.86 6.60 11.03
CA ARG A 61 -13.70 6.36 9.60
C ARG A 61 -14.40 7.50 8.86
N ARG A 62 -13.76 7.99 7.78
CA ARG A 62 -14.51 8.78 6.80
C ARG A 62 -15.66 7.92 6.31
N ARG A 63 -16.88 8.47 6.33
CA ARG A 63 -18.05 7.79 5.79
C ARG A 63 -17.74 7.38 4.34
N PRO A 64 -18.07 6.14 3.93
CA PRO A 64 -18.00 5.75 2.53
C PRO A 64 -18.69 6.82 1.66
N GLY A 65 -18.01 7.29 0.60
CA GLY A 65 -18.52 8.35 -0.27
C GLY A 65 -18.13 9.79 0.11
N GLN A 66 -17.38 10.02 1.19
CA GLN A 66 -16.90 11.37 1.49
C GLN A 66 -15.75 11.79 0.55
N ILE A 67 -16.13 12.51 -0.51
CA ILE A 67 -15.24 13.07 -1.53
C ILE A 67 -14.26 14.08 -0.89
N SER A 68 -12.98 13.97 -1.22
CA SER A 68 -11.94 14.88 -0.72
C SER A 68 -12.14 16.31 -1.24
N ARG A 69 -11.56 17.31 -0.55
CA ARG A 69 -11.67 18.71 -0.97
C ARG A 69 -11.15 18.95 -2.40
N ILE A 70 -10.09 18.24 -2.79
CA ILE A 70 -9.51 18.30 -4.13
C ILE A 70 -10.47 17.71 -5.16
N GLU A 71 -11.13 16.60 -4.87
CA GLU A 71 -12.09 15.99 -5.80
C GLU A 71 -13.39 16.80 -5.93
N LYS A 72 -13.74 17.61 -4.92
CA LYS A 72 -14.88 18.55 -4.99
C LYS A 72 -14.57 19.80 -5.83
N ASP A 73 -13.29 20.11 -6.03
CA ASP A 73 -12.85 21.29 -6.76
C ASP A 73 -12.29 20.87 -8.13
N PRO A 74 -13.11 20.91 -9.20
CA PRO A 74 -12.71 20.38 -10.50
C PRO A 74 -11.53 21.15 -11.11
N GLU A 75 -11.37 22.44 -10.79
CA GLU A 75 -10.25 23.26 -11.30
C GLU A 75 -8.93 22.85 -10.66
N ILE A 76 -8.92 22.66 -9.33
CA ILE A 76 -7.72 22.18 -8.61
C ILE A 76 -7.36 20.78 -9.08
N LYS A 77 -8.36 19.90 -9.23
CA LYS A 77 -8.15 18.55 -9.76
C LYS A 77 -7.54 18.60 -11.15
N ALA A 78 -8.15 19.33 -12.08
CA ALA A 78 -7.66 19.45 -13.45
C ALA A 78 -6.23 20.01 -13.50
N PHE A 79 -5.94 21.02 -12.67
CA PHE A 79 -4.60 21.59 -12.59
C PHE A 79 -3.55 20.59 -12.08
N ILE A 80 -3.85 19.81 -11.03
CA ILE A 80 -2.91 18.78 -10.55
C ILE A 80 -2.64 17.72 -11.63
N HIS A 81 -3.67 17.35 -12.41
CA HIS A 81 -3.55 16.36 -13.48
C HIS A 81 -2.89 16.91 -14.75
N SER A 82 -2.82 18.24 -14.93
CA SER A 82 -2.17 18.86 -16.09
C SER A 82 -0.69 19.18 -15.89
N LEU A 83 -0.14 18.88 -14.71
CA LEU A 83 1.29 19.06 -14.43
C LEU A 83 2.12 18.09 -15.29
N ASP A 84 3.10 18.65 -15.98
CA ASP A 84 3.99 17.96 -16.92
C ASP A 84 5.17 17.25 -16.25
N ARG A 85 5.44 17.60 -14.99
CA ARG A 85 6.57 17.08 -14.23
C ARG A 85 6.20 16.84 -12.77
N TYR A 86 7.06 16.08 -12.10
CA TYR A 86 6.96 15.85 -10.68
C TYR A 86 7.28 17.13 -9.90
N TYR A 87 6.39 17.49 -8.97
CA TYR A 87 6.62 18.56 -8.01
C TYR A 87 6.65 17.97 -6.59
N PRO A 88 7.69 18.27 -5.78
CA PRO A 88 7.68 17.98 -4.36
C PRO A 88 6.44 18.58 -3.69
N GLY A 89 5.92 17.90 -2.66
CA GLY A 89 4.68 18.31 -1.99
C GLY A 89 4.62 19.78 -1.53
N PRO A 90 5.69 20.36 -0.94
CA PRO A 90 5.73 21.79 -0.59
C PRO A 90 5.61 22.71 -1.81
N ASP A 91 6.29 22.39 -2.90
CA ASP A 91 6.30 23.21 -4.12
C ASP A 91 4.95 23.16 -4.82
N LEU A 92 4.31 21.98 -4.83
CA LEU A 92 2.96 21.82 -5.35
C LEU A 92 1.93 22.62 -4.54
N LEU A 93 2.08 22.68 -3.21
CA LEU A 93 1.23 23.54 -2.38
C LEU A 93 1.44 25.02 -2.70
N ALA A 94 2.68 25.46 -2.88
CA ALA A 94 2.98 26.83 -3.25
C ALA A 94 2.37 27.21 -4.60
N LEU A 95 2.45 26.31 -5.60
CA LEU A 95 1.82 26.50 -6.91
C LEU A 95 0.29 26.60 -6.81
N LEU A 96 -0.33 25.75 -6.00
CA LEU A 96 -1.77 25.79 -5.75
C LEU A 96 -2.19 27.09 -5.05
N GLU A 97 -1.40 27.53 -4.07
CA GLU A 97 -1.64 28.79 -3.36
C GLU A 97 -1.47 30.01 -4.27
N GLN A 98 -0.46 30.00 -5.15
CA GLN A 98 -0.25 31.05 -6.14
C GLN A 98 -1.40 31.13 -7.16
N ARG A 99 -1.95 29.99 -7.59
CA ARG A 99 -2.98 29.94 -8.64
C ARG A 99 -4.41 30.11 -8.12
N PHE A 100 -4.74 29.53 -6.98
CA PHE A 100 -6.12 29.49 -6.46
C PHE A 100 -6.30 30.24 -5.12
N GLY A 101 -5.21 30.70 -4.52
CA GLY A 101 -5.19 31.38 -3.23
C GLY A 101 -5.20 30.43 -2.03
N LYS A 102 -4.71 30.93 -0.89
CA LYS A 102 -4.58 30.19 0.37
C LYS A 102 -5.89 29.58 0.88
N LYS A 103 -7.01 30.27 0.66
CA LYS A 103 -8.33 29.82 1.12
C LYS A 103 -8.84 28.58 0.40
N ARG A 104 -8.54 28.41 -0.89
CA ARG A 104 -8.96 27.24 -1.70
C ARG A 104 -7.95 26.10 -1.62
N THR A 105 -6.69 26.42 -1.34
CA THR A 105 -5.59 25.45 -1.26
C THR A 105 -5.87 24.37 -0.22
N PRO A 106 -5.74 23.07 -0.57
CA PRO A 106 -5.92 21.97 0.36
C PRO A 106 -4.80 21.93 1.41
N SER A 107 -5.06 21.26 2.54
CA SER A 107 -4.00 21.00 3.51
C SER A 107 -2.94 20.05 2.94
N LYS A 108 -1.70 20.12 3.45
CA LYS A 108 -0.61 19.19 3.11
C LYS A 108 -1.02 17.73 3.22
N SER A 109 -1.76 17.38 4.29
CA SER A 109 -2.28 16.02 4.49
C SER A 109 -3.33 15.61 3.46
N SER A 110 -4.20 16.53 3.04
CA SER A 110 -5.21 16.26 2.01
C SER A 110 -4.57 16.06 0.64
N LEU A 111 -3.57 16.88 0.30
CA LEU A 111 -2.79 16.73 -0.93
C LEU A 111 -2.03 15.41 -0.95
N GLY A 112 -1.31 15.07 0.14
CA GLY A 112 -0.57 13.81 0.23
C GLY A 112 -1.45 12.57 0.06
N ARG A 113 -2.62 12.54 0.72
CA ARG A 113 -3.59 11.45 0.54
C ARG A 113 -4.14 11.36 -0.88
N TYR A 114 -4.36 12.51 -1.52
CA TYR A 114 -4.85 12.57 -2.88
C TYR A 114 -3.83 12.01 -3.89
N LEU A 115 -2.56 12.41 -3.77
CA LEU A 115 -1.48 11.90 -4.60
C LEU A 115 -1.31 10.39 -4.43
N GLN A 116 -1.29 9.90 -3.18
CA GLN A 116 -1.26 8.46 -2.89
C GLN A 116 -2.43 7.70 -3.53
N LYS A 117 -3.63 8.29 -3.54
CA LYS A 117 -4.81 7.68 -4.19
C LYS A 117 -4.59 7.54 -5.71
N ILE A 118 -4.05 8.56 -6.37
CA ILE A 118 -3.76 8.49 -7.82
C ILE A 118 -2.69 7.44 -8.12
N THR A 119 -1.60 7.41 -7.34
CA THR A 119 -0.53 6.41 -7.54
C THR A 119 -1.07 4.98 -7.45
N ARG A 120 -1.94 4.69 -6.48
CA ARG A 120 -2.57 3.38 -6.33
C ARG A 120 -3.54 3.04 -7.47
N ALA A 121 -4.28 4.02 -7.98
CA ALA A 121 -5.18 3.80 -9.11
C ALA A 121 -4.41 3.47 -10.40
N ASN A 122 -3.28 4.15 -10.62
CA ASN A 122 -2.44 3.90 -11.79
C ASN A 122 -1.73 2.54 -11.73
N SER A 123 -1.28 2.10 -10.55
CA SER A 123 -0.66 0.77 -10.40
C SER A 123 -1.65 -0.37 -10.69
N VAL A 124 -2.90 -0.24 -10.24
CA VAL A 124 -3.95 -1.26 -10.48
C VAL A 124 -4.37 -1.32 -11.95
N THR A 125 -4.29 -0.21 -12.69
CA THR A 125 -4.68 -0.18 -14.11
C THR A 125 -3.63 -0.85 -15.01
N GLN A 126 -2.35 -0.89 -14.59
CA GLN A 126 -1.29 -1.54 -15.36
C GLN A 126 -1.28 -3.07 -15.23
N GLU A 127 -1.77 -3.64 -14.13
CA GLU A 127 -1.79 -5.10 -13.91
C GLU A 127 -3.00 -5.81 -14.55
N GLY A 128 -3.98 -5.07 -15.08
CA GLY A 128 -5.18 -5.64 -15.72
C GLY A 128 -5.17 -5.61 -17.26
N SER A 129 -4.03 -5.32 -17.87
CA SER A 129 -3.90 -5.15 -19.33
C SER A 129 -3.00 -6.20 -20.01
N GLU A 130 -2.68 -7.31 -19.33
CA GLU A 130 -1.94 -8.45 -19.89
C GLU A 130 -2.83 -9.69 -20.04
#